data_AF-A0A9N8H817-F1
#
_entry.id   AF-A0A9N8H817-F1
#
_cell.length_a   1.000
_cell.length_b   1.000
_cell.length_c   1.000
_cell.angle_alpha   90.00
_cell.angle_beta   90.00
_cell.angle_gamma   90.00
#
_symmetry.space_group_name_H-M   'P 1'
#
loop_
_entity.id
_entity.type
_entity.pdbx_description
1 polymer ?
#
loop_
_entity_poly.entity_id
_entity_poly.type
_entity_poly.pdbx_seq_one_letter_code
_entity_poly.pdbx_strand_id
1 'polypeptide(L)'
;MSETTSTTTTPTSAATPSEEEVVQTGNMFTRSKMFKSMVKWAFSICDDDKSGEIGKDELYTGVLLVHLYIAKYAGAAACFPATRATVDKLFDASDADNSGSIDEQEFATILVVTCGSIFSRVLLYFALLLFVSPIGAKGIVAVLAYMVQGTVWFQAIRHAVQDPISKHPFIDNLFDWDTLAEDLIGKVVFFVAFPIVFQAIDDFYQVAAEGNMLKKLEAMKQKIKDEAIKKKTELGAMTDKIKAKKTE
;
A
#
# COMPACT_ATOMS: atom_id res chain seq x y z
N MET A 1 -30.70 -72.11 5.02
CA MET A 1 -31.76 -71.17 4.59
C MET A 1 -31.59 -69.90 5.40
N SER A 2 -31.17 -68.75 4.90
CA SER A 2 -30.74 -68.33 3.57
C SER A 2 -29.86 -67.11 3.78
N GLU A 3 -28.76 -67.01 3.03
CA GLU A 3 -27.96 -65.80 2.87
C GLU A 3 -28.82 -64.71 2.24
N THR A 4 -28.62 -63.44 2.62
CA THR A 4 -29.14 -62.30 1.86
C THR A 4 -28.08 -61.22 1.84
N THR A 5 -27.32 -61.21 0.75
CA THR A 5 -26.30 -60.23 0.40
C THR A 5 -27.00 -59.04 -0.26
N SER A 6 -26.99 -57.88 0.39
CA SER A 6 -27.46 -56.62 -0.22
C SER A 6 -26.28 -55.83 -0.78
N THR A 7 -26.11 -55.94 -2.10
CA THR A 7 -25.20 -55.13 -2.90
C THR A 7 -25.79 -53.73 -3.06
N THR A 8 -25.18 -52.72 -2.45
CA THR A 8 -25.51 -51.30 -2.69
C THR A 8 -24.47 -50.73 -3.64
N THR A 9 -24.87 -50.51 -4.88
CA THR A 9 -24.12 -49.81 -5.92
C THR A 9 -24.17 -48.31 -5.68
N THR A 10 -23.01 -47.74 -5.38
CA THR A 10 -22.73 -46.30 -5.34
C THR A 10 -22.85 -45.71 -6.75
N PRO A 11 -23.64 -44.65 -6.99
CA PRO A 11 -23.57 -43.90 -8.23
C PRO A 11 -22.27 -43.10 -8.30
N THR A 12 -21.50 -43.36 -9.35
CA THR A 12 -20.34 -42.57 -9.81
C THR A 12 -20.79 -41.12 -10.02
N SER A 13 -20.52 -40.28 -9.03
CA SER A 13 -20.70 -38.83 -9.12
C SER A 13 -19.64 -38.23 -10.03
N ALA A 14 -20.13 -37.38 -10.93
CA ALA A 14 -19.39 -36.75 -12.01
C ALA A 14 -18.14 -36.00 -11.53
N ALA A 15 -17.12 -36.03 -12.40
CA ALA A 15 -15.86 -35.33 -12.25
C ALA A 15 -16.09 -33.83 -12.02
N THR A 16 -15.69 -33.36 -10.84
CA THR A 16 -15.44 -31.96 -10.54
C THR A 16 -14.45 -31.40 -11.55
N PRO A 17 -14.71 -30.23 -12.18
CA PRO A 17 -13.72 -29.56 -13.01
C PRO A 17 -12.50 -29.25 -12.14
N SER A 18 -11.33 -29.62 -12.64
CA SER A 18 -10.04 -29.32 -12.04
C SER A 18 -9.96 -27.84 -11.66
N GLU A 19 -9.81 -27.55 -10.37
CA GLU A 19 -9.29 -26.28 -9.87
C GLU A 19 -8.00 -25.97 -10.66
N GLU A 20 -8.10 -25.02 -11.59
CA GLU A 20 -6.93 -24.39 -12.17
C GLU A 20 -6.16 -23.77 -11.00
N GLU A 21 -5.01 -24.37 -10.68
CA GLU A 21 -4.05 -23.83 -9.72
C GLU A 21 -3.57 -22.48 -10.26
N VAL A 22 -4.30 -21.42 -9.92
CA VAL A 22 -3.83 -20.05 -10.09
C VAL A 22 -2.56 -19.96 -9.27
N VAL A 23 -1.42 -20.05 -9.95
CA VAL A 23 -0.08 -19.94 -9.36
C VAL A 23 0.02 -18.56 -8.71
N GLN A 24 -0.41 -18.49 -7.45
CA GLN A 24 -0.21 -17.36 -6.58
C GLN A 24 1.28 -17.26 -6.33
N THR A 25 1.95 -16.41 -7.09
CA THR A 25 3.30 -15.92 -6.79
C THR A 25 3.22 -15.04 -5.53
N GLY A 26 2.87 -15.65 -4.41
CA GLY A 26 2.63 -14.98 -3.15
C GLY A 26 3.95 -14.52 -2.55
N ASN A 27 4.12 -13.19 -2.47
CA ASN A 27 5.18 -12.57 -1.69
C ASN A 27 5.19 -13.16 -0.26
N MET A 28 6.37 -13.45 0.30
CA MET A 28 6.52 -14.08 1.63
C MET A 28 5.68 -13.40 2.73
N PHE A 29 5.45 -12.09 2.59
CA PHE A 29 4.61 -11.28 3.47
C PHE A 29 3.14 -11.73 3.53
N THR A 30 2.53 -12.08 2.40
CA THR A 30 1.09 -12.42 2.30
C THR A 30 0.77 -13.79 2.89
N ARG A 31 1.81 -14.63 3.07
CA ARG A 31 1.70 -15.94 3.72
C ARG A 31 1.79 -15.85 5.25
N SER A 32 2.14 -14.69 5.80
CA SER A 32 2.30 -14.55 7.25
C SER A 32 0.97 -14.74 7.99
N LYS A 33 1.01 -15.43 9.14
CA LYS A 33 -0.18 -15.65 9.99
C LYS A 33 -0.79 -14.32 10.45
N MET A 34 0.07 -13.33 10.71
CA MET A 34 -0.35 -11.99 11.10
C MET A 34 -1.15 -11.30 9.99
N PHE A 35 -0.69 -11.37 8.74
CA PHE A 35 -1.41 -10.82 7.60
C PHE A 35 -2.78 -11.50 7.42
N LYS A 36 -2.83 -12.83 7.43
CA LYS A 36 -4.10 -13.57 7.32
C LYS A 36 -5.08 -13.22 8.46
N SER A 37 -4.58 -13.08 9.69
CA SER A 37 -5.40 -12.68 10.82
C SER A 37 -5.92 -11.25 10.69
N MET A 38 -5.11 -10.34 10.14
CA MET A 38 -5.50 -8.95 9.90
C MET A 38 -6.54 -8.85 8.77
N VAL A 39 -6.36 -9.60 7.69
CA VAL A 39 -7.32 -9.69 6.58
C VAL A 39 -8.66 -10.22 7.09
N LYS A 40 -8.66 -11.33 7.84
CA LYS A 40 -9.88 -11.92 8.39
C LYS A 40 -10.58 -10.99 9.37
N TRP A 41 -9.81 -10.30 10.22
CA TRP A 41 -10.34 -9.28 11.12
C TRP A 41 -10.97 -8.12 10.35
N ALA A 42 -10.27 -7.59 9.34
CA ALA A 42 -10.77 -6.51 8.51
C ALA A 42 -12.04 -6.94 7.77
N PHE A 43 -12.03 -8.11 7.14
CA PHE A 43 -13.20 -8.69 6.47
C PHE A 43 -14.40 -8.74 7.40
N SER A 44 -14.23 -9.29 8.62
CA SER A 44 -15.31 -9.41 9.60
C SER A 44 -15.87 -8.08 10.13
N ILE A 45 -15.13 -6.97 9.98
CA ILE A 45 -15.63 -5.64 10.35
C ILE A 45 -16.35 -4.98 9.18
N CYS A 46 -16.00 -5.34 7.95
CA CYS A 46 -16.60 -4.75 6.75
C CYS A 46 -17.90 -5.44 6.37
N ASP A 47 -17.96 -6.76 6.58
CA ASP A 47 -19.14 -7.61 6.43
C ASP A 47 -20.09 -7.39 7.62
N ASP A 48 -20.75 -6.23 7.64
CA ASP A 48 -21.67 -5.81 8.72
C ASP A 48 -22.93 -6.69 8.75
N ASP A 49 -23.37 -7.16 7.58
CA ASP A 49 -24.53 -8.03 7.43
C ASP A 49 -24.24 -9.53 7.63
N LYS A 50 -22.96 -9.92 7.70
CA LYS A 50 -22.48 -11.30 7.86
C LYS A 50 -22.93 -12.21 6.73
N SER A 51 -23.08 -11.66 5.53
CA SER A 51 -23.39 -12.41 4.32
C SER A 51 -22.23 -13.34 3.93
N GLY A 52 -21.01 -13.04 4.39
CA GLY A 52 -19.79 -13.71 3.94
C GLY A 52 -19.24 -13.15 2.62
N GLU A 53 -19.82 -12.04 2.16
CA GLU A 53 -19.51 -11.35 0.91
C GLU A 53 -19.39 -9.84 1.20
N ILE A 54 -18.53 -9.13 0.46
CA ILE A 54 -18.34 -7.69 0.64
C ILE A 54 -18.80 -6.94 -0.61
N GLY A 55 -19.74 -6.01 -0.44
CA GLY A 55 -20.17 -5.09 -1.48
C GLY A 55 -19.20 -3.94 -1.73
N LYS A 56 -19.42 -3.17 -2.80
CA LYS A 56 -18.55 -2.03 -3.19
C LYS A 56 -18.37 -0.97 -2.09
N ASP A 57 -19.45 -0.65 -1.38
CA ASP A 57 -19.43 0.36 -0.32
C ASP A 57 -18.73 -0.13 0.95
N GLU A 58 -18.91 -1.41 1.28
CA GLU A 58 -18.24 -2.08 2.40
C GLU A 58 -16.75 -2.24 2.12
N LEU A 59 -16.36 -2.57 0.89
CA LEU A 59 -14.96 -2.66 0.48
C LEU A 59 -14.24 -1.32 0.68
N TYR A 60 -14.85 -0.21 0.27
CA TYR A 60 -14.26 1.11 0.45
C TYR A 60 -14.04 1.43 1.93
N THR A 61 -15.03 1.14 2.77
CA THR A 61 -14.94 1.29 4.22
C THR A 61 -13.84 0.42 4.81
N GLY A 62 -13.70 -0.82 4.33
CA GLY A 62 -12.68 -1.75 4.77
C GLY A 62 -11.26 -1.38 4.42
N VAL A 63 -11.04 -0.97 3.16
CA VAL A 63 -9.75 -0.46 2.72
C VAL A 63 -9.38 0.77 3.54
N LEU A 64 -10.32 1.68 3.80
CA LEU A 64 -10.09 2.86 4.63
C LEU A 64 -9.76 2.50 6.08
N LEU A 65 -10.46 1.52 6.67
CA LEU A 65 -10.22 1.08 8.05
C LEU A 65 -8.84 0.44 8.23
N VAL A 66 -8.44 -0.44 7.30
CA VAL A 66 -7.09 -1.04 7.30
C VAL A 66 -6.04 0.05 7.16
N HIS A 67 -6.29 1.03 6.29
CA HIS A 67 -5.41 2.17 6.09
C HIS A 67 -5.24 3.00 7.37
N LEU A 68 -6.34 3.32 8.06
CA LEU A 68 -6.31 4.01 9.36
C LEU A 68 -5.60 3.19 10.44
N TYR A 69 -5.78 1.87 10.45
CA TYR A 69 -5.10 0.98 11.38
C TYR A 69 -3.58 1.00 11.15
N ILE A 70 -3.13 0.91 9.90
CA ILE A 70 -1.70 1.02 9.54
C ILE A 70 -1.19 2.43 9.89
N ALA A 71 -1.96 3.48 9.59
CA ALA A 71 -1.61 4.86 9.88
C ALA A 71 -1.38 5.13 11.37
N LYS A 72 -2.14 4.47 12.25
CA LYS A 72 -1.92 4.54 13.71
C LYS A 72 -0.50 4.13 14.11
N TYR A 73 0.12 3.20 13.40
CA TYR A 73 1.48 2.70 13.70
C TYR A 73 2.56 3.34 12.83
N ALA A 74 2.27 3.61 11.56
CA ALA A 74 3.22 4.18 10.60
C ALA A 74 3.24 5.71 10.59
N GLY A 75 2.31 6.36 11.29
CA GLY A 75 2.18 7.81 11.36
C GLY A 75 1.58 8.44 10.11
N ALA A 76 1.75 9.75 9.97
CA ALA A 76 1.16 10.55 8.88
C ALA A 76 1.57 10.09 7.47
N ALA A 77 2.73 9.44 7.32
CA ALA A 77 3.21 8.87 6.06
C ALA A 77 2.27 7.80 5.47
N ALA A 78 1.45 7.17 6.32
CA ALA A 78 0.45 6.20 5.92
C ALA A 78 -0.96 6.81 5.88
N CYS A 79 -1.16 8.13 5.87
CA CYS A 79 -2.49 8.77 5.87
C CYS A 79 -3.05 9.13 4.49
N PHE A 80 -2.60 8.48 3.41
CA PHE A 80 -3.12 8.71 2.06
C PHE A 80 -3.96 7.53 1.55
N PRO A 81 -5.26 7.46 1.91
CA PRO A 81 -6.12 6.36 1.49
C PRO A 81 -6.35 6.39 -0.02
N ALA A 82 -6.63 5.22 -0.59
CA ALA A 82 -7.03 5.13 -1.99
C ALA A 82 -8.34 5.91 -2.23
N THR A 83 -8.43 6.60 -3.36
CA THR A 83 -9.68 7.26 -3.75
C THR A 83 -10.77 6.23 -4.03
N ARG A 84 -12.05 6.60 -3.84
CA ARG A 84 -13.17 5.67 -4.10
C ARG A 84 -13.16 5.11 -5.52
N ALA A 85 -12.90 5.96 -6.53
CA ALA A 85 -12.78 5.50 -7.91
C ALA A 85 -11.63 4.51 -8.15
N THR A 86 -10.56 4.55 -7.34
CA THR A 86 -9.49 3.55 -7.39
C THR A 86 -9.96 2.24 -6.77
N VAL A 87 -10.69 2.29 -5.65
CA VAL A 87 -11.23 1.10 -4.99
C VAL A 87 -12.30 0.43 -5.84
N ASP A 88 -13.19 1.20 -6.49
CA ASP A 88 -14.19 0.68 -7.42
C ASP A 88 -13.53 -0.08 -8.58
N LYS A 89 -12.44 0.47 -9.14
CA LYS A 89 -11.66 -0.22 -10.18
C LYS A 89 -10.96 -1.46 -9.66
N LEU A 90 -10.52 -1.47 -8.40
CA LEU A 90 -9.93 -2.65 -7.78
C LEU A 90 -10.98 -3.73 -7.53
N PHE A 91 -12.18 -3.34 -7.13
CA PHE A 91 -13.34 -4.22 -6.98
C PHE A 91 -13.61 -4.91 -8.32
N ASP A 92 -13.87 -4.13 -9.37
CA ASP A 92 -14.19 -4.67 -10.71
C ASP A 92 -13.06 -5.53 -11.30
N ALA A 93 -11.81 -5.30 -10.89
CA ALA A 93 -10.66 -6.08 -11.34
C ALA A 93 -10.41 -7.35 -10.51
N SER A 94 -10.95 -7.42 -9.29
CA SER A 94 -10.73 -8.54 -8.37
C SER A 94 -11.92 -9.48 -8.30
N ASP A 95 -13.14 -9.00 -8.59
CA ASP A 95 -14.36 -9.77 -8.80
C ASP A 95 -14.23 -10.61 -10.08
N ALA A 96 -13.52 -11.74 -9.97
CA ALA A 96 -13.15 -12.55 -11.12
C ALA A 96 -14.36 -13.33 -11.66
N ASP A 97 -15.30 -13.66 -10.78
CA ASP A 97 -16.50 -14.42 -11.10
C ASP A 97 -17.68 -13.52 -11.54
N ASN A 98 -17.55 -12.19 -11.42
CA ASN A 98 -18.59 -11.19 -11.69
C ASN A 98 -19.85 -11.43 -10.84
N SER A 99 -19.67 -11.89 -9.60
CA SER A 99 -20.76 -12.06 -8.64
C SER A 99 -21.37 -10.72 -8.23
N GLY A 100 -20.61 -9.62 -8.37
CA GLY A 100 -20.99 -8.30 -7.86
C GLY A 100 -20.71 -8.14 -6.36
N SER A 101 -19.98 -9.09 -5.79
CA SER A 101 -19.56 -9.22 -4.39
C SER A 101 -18.10 -9.67 -4.36
N ILE A 102 -17.44 -9.52 -3.21
CA ILE A 102 -16.05 -9.93 -3.02
C ILE A 102 -15.97 -10.94 -1.88
N ASP A 103 -15.40 -12.12 -2.14
CA ASP A 103 -15.17 -13.13 -1.11
C ASP A 103 -13.93 -12.83 -0.24
N GLU A 104 -13.69 -13.63 0.82
CA GLU A 104 -12.54 -13.44 1.72
C GLU A 104 -11.18 -13.50 0.97
N GLN A 105 -11.09 -14.32 -0.08
CA GLN A 105 -9.86 -14.57 -0.82
C GLN A 105 -9.57 -13.45 -1.84
N GLU A 106 -10.58 -12.96 -2.52
CA GLU A 106 -10.54 -11.77 -3.38
C GLU A 106 -10.24 -10.53 -2.54
N PHE A 107 -10.87 -10.38 -1.37
CA PHE A 107 -10.59 -9.31 -0.41
C PHE A 107 -9.13 -9.34 0.06
N ALA A 108 -8.60 -10.53 0.37
CA ALA A 108 -7.19 -10.69 0.71
C ALA A 108 -6.29 -10.18 -0.41
N THR A 109 -6.63 -10.48 -1.66
CA THR A 109 -5.88 -10.06 -2.85
C THR A 109 -5.90 -8.53 -3.00
N ILE A 110 -7.07 -7.91 -2.84
CA ILE A 110 -7.23 -6.44 -2.82
C ILE A 110 -6.37 -5.81 -1.73
N LEU A 111 -6.37 -6.37 -0.52
CA LEU A 111 -5.58 -5.87 0.59
C LEU A 111 -4.08 -6.01 0.36
N VAL A 112 -3.61 -7.10 -0.26
CA VAL A 112 -2.19 -7.24 -0.63
C VAL A 112 -1.77 -6.12 -1.59
N VAL A 113 -2.58 -5.86 -2.61
CA VAL A 113 -2.28 -4.85 -3.64
C VAL A 113 -2.26 -3.44 -3.03
N THR A 114 -3.27 -3.10 -2.24
CA THR A 114 -3.38 -1.79 -1.59
C THR A 114 -2.30 -1.61 -0.52
N CYS A 115 -2.11 -2.58 0.39
CA CYS A 115 -1.09 -2.53 1.44
C CYS A 115 0.34 -2.51 0.88
N GLY A 116 0.61 -3.17 -0.25
CA GLY A 116 1.93 -3.13 -0.89
C GLY A 116 2.35 -1.70 -1.27
N SER A 117 1.40 -0.91 -1.81
CA SER A 117 1.67 0.49 -2.17
C SER A 117 1.96 1.36 -0.95
N ILE A 118 1.21 1.15 0.14
CA ILE A 118 1.36 1.89 1.41
C ILE A 118 2.69 1.51 2.08
N PHE A 119 2.99 0.22 2.19
CA PHE A 119 4.22 -0.27 2.78
C PHE A 119 5.45 0.24 2.05
N SER A 120 5.42 0.27 0.71
CA SER A 120 6.52 0.83 -0.08
C SER A 120 6.75 2.31 0.21
N ARG A 121 5.69 3.11 0.40
CA ARG A 121 5.81 4.52 0.78
C ARG A 121 6.40 4.65 2.17
N VAL A 122 5.84 3.96 3.16
CA VAL A 122 6.32 3.98 4.55
C VAL A 122 7.79 3.57 4.63
N LEU A 123 8.18 2.49 3.94
CA LEU A 123 9.56 2.02 3.92
C LEU A 123 10.52 3.05 3.31
N LEU A 124 10.14 3.66 2.19
CA LEU A 124 10.92 4.74 1.61
C LEU A 124 11.00 5.95 2.54
N TYR A 125 9.89 6.32 3.17
CA TYR A 125 9.85 7.39 4.16
C TYR A 125 10.87 7.15 5.27
N PHE A 126 10.88 5.95 5.84
CA PHE A 126 11.88 5.59 6.84
C PHE A 126 13.30 5.58 6.26
N ALA A 127 13.50 5.08 5.04
CA ALA A 127 14.82 5.09 4.41
C ALA A 127 15.33 6.52 4.19
N LEU A 128 14.52 7.40 3.58
CA LEU A 128 14.87 8.81 3.39
C LEU A 128 15.08 9.51 4.72
N LEU A 129 14.23 9.28 5.71
CA LEU A 129 14.42 9.85 7.04
C LEU A 129 15.75 9.41 7.64
N LEU A 130 16.11 8.12 7.54
CA LEU A 130 17.36 7.60 8.11
C LEU A 130 18.61 8.04 7.34
N PHE A 131 18.55 8.18 6.02
CA PHE A 131 19.72 8.54 5.19
C PHE A 131 19.86 10.05 4.96
N VAL A 132 18.75 10.75 4.69
CA VAL A 132 18.75 12.18 4.38
C VAL A 132 18.86 13.01 5.66
N SER A 133 18.25 12.59 6.78
CA SER A 133 18.36 13.33 8.04
C SER A 133 19.81 13.58 8.49
N PRO A 134 20.72 12.59 8.56
CA PRO A 134 22.10 12.85 8.99
C PRO A 134 22.90 13.70 7.99
N ILE A 135 22.64 13.56 6.68
CA ILE A 135 23.29 14.37 5.65
C ILE A 135 22.80 15.82 5.72
N GLY A 136 21.48 16.00 5.85
CA GLY A 136 20.84 17.29 5.99
C GLY A 136 21.29 18.02 7.25
N ALA A 137 21.33 17.32 8.39
CA ALA A 137 21.83 17.89 9.65
C ALA A 137 23.28 18.37 9.51
N LYS A 138 24.18 17.54 8.96
CA LYS A 138 25.57 17.93 8.73
C LYS A 138 25.70 19.11 7.77
N GLY A 139 24.93 19.12 6.68
CA GLY A 139 24.93 20.19 5.69
C GLY A 139 24.44 21.52 6.28
N ILE A 140 23.34 21.49 7.03
CA ILE A 140 22.77 22.67 7.69
C ILE A 140 23.75 23.23 8.71
N VAL A 141 24.34 22.40 9.57
CA VAL A 141 25.35 22.83 10.55
C VAL A 141 26.56 23.45 9.86
N ALA A 142 27.06 22.84 8.77
CA ALA A 142 28.19 23.40 8.03
C ALA A 142 27.88 24.78 7.40
N VAL A 143 26.69 24.94 6.80
CA VAL A 143 26.25 26.22 6.21
C VAL A 143 26.04 27.28 7.30
N LEU A 144 25.43 26.91 8.42
CA LEU A 144 25.23 27.81 9.55
C LEU A 144 26.58 28.23 10.15
N ALA A 145 27.49 27.29 10.41
CA ALA A 145 28.84 27.59 10.88
C ALA A 145 29.55 28.56 9.94
N TYR A 146 29.42 28.36 8.63
CA TYR A 146 29.99 29.27 7.62
C TYR A 146 29.36 30.68 7.67
N MET A 147 28.03 30.79 7.76
CA MET A 147 27.35 32.09 7.83
C MET A 147 27.59 32.83 9.16
N VAL A 148 27.65 32.08 10.26
CA VAL A 148 27.82 32.59 11.61
C VAL A 148 29.26 33.04 11.86
N GLN A 149 30.27 32.31 11.38
CA GLN A 149 31.68 32.69 11.54
C GLN A 149 32.00 34.07 10.93
N GLY A 150 31.24 34.49 9.91
CA GLY A 150 31.42 35.80 9.28
C GLY A 150 30.78 36.99 10.01
N THR A 151 29.95 36.77 11.04
CA THR A 151 29.08 37.82 11.57
C THR A 151 29.40 38.22 13.02
N VAL A 152 29.97 39.42 13.18
CA VAL A 152 30.37 40.02 14.48
C VAL A 152 29.23 40.09 15.50
N TRP A 153 27.99 40.30 15.02
CA TRP A 153 26.82 40.38 15.90
C TRP A 153 26.51 39.05 16.60
N PHE A 154 26.84 37.90 15.99
CA PHE A 154 26.58 36.61 16.60
C PHE A 154 27.46 36.39 17.83
N GLN A 155 28.71 36.84 17.80
CA GLN A 155 29.57 36.85 18.98
C GLN A 155 29.01 37.78 20.07
N ALA A 156 28.48 38.94 19.71
CA ALA A 156 27.86 39.85 20.67
C ALA A 156 26.61 39.25 21.34
N ILE A 157 25.75 38.57 20.58
CA ILE A 157 24.57 37.88 21.14
C ILE A 157 24.99 36.70 22.01
N ARG A 158 26.00 35.93 21.58
CA ARG A 158 26.55 34.83 22.38
C ARG A 158 27.03 35.33 23.74
N HIS A 159 27.81 36.42 23.79
CA HIS A 159 28.24 37.03 25.05
C HIS A 159 27.06 37.56 25.89
N ALA A 160 26.10 38.24 25.27
CA ALA A 160 24.94 38.80 25.97
C ALA A 160 24.01 37.74 26.60
N VAL A 161 23.90 36.56 25.98
CA VAL A 161 23.04 35.46 26.44
C VAL A 161 23.79 34.49 27.37
N GLN A 162 25.08 34.23 27.13
CA GLN A 162 25.87 33.26 27.91
C GLN A 162 26.24 33.77 29.32
N ASP A 163 26.48 35.08 29.48
CA ASP A 163 26.87 35.68 30.76
C ASP A 163 25.78 35.60 31.87
N PRO A 164 24.48 35.83 31.60
CA PRO A 164 23.46 35.72 32.64
C PRO A 164 23.09 34.28 33.01
N ILE A 165 23.23 33.31 32.09
CA ILE A 165 22.72 31.95 32.29
C ILE A 165 23.78 30.99 32.89
N SER A 166 25.07 31.18 32.57
CA SER A 166 26.19 30.39 33.11
C SER A 166 26.38 30.51 34.64
N LYS A 167 25.62 31.37 35.31
CA LYS A 167 25.65 31.49 36.78
C LYS A 167 25.01 30.30 37.49
N HIS A 168 24.28 29.44 36.77
CA HIS A 168 23.67 28.25 37.34
C HIS A 168 24.40 26.97 36.91
N PRO A 169 25.21 26.34 37.79
CA PRO A 169 26.02 25.16 37.45
C PRO A 169 25.19 23.91 37.09
N PHE A 170 23.89 23.90 37.41
CA PHE A 170 22.97 22.85 36.96
C PHE A 170 22.68 22.93 35.46
N ILE A 171 22.59 24.14 34.89
CA ILE A 171 22.21 24.32 33.49
C ILE A 171 23.39 24.00 32.56
N ASP A 172 24.61 24.31 33.00
CA ASP A 172 25.84 23.97 32.26
C ASP A 172 26.07 22.47 32.11
N ASN A 173 25.57 21.64 33.03
CA ASN A 173 25.60 20.18 32.88
C ASN A 173 24.47 19.63 32.00
N LEU A 174 23.40 20.40 31.79
CA LEU A 174 22.22 19.95 31.05
C LEU A 174 22.30 20.32 29.57
N PHE A 175 23.00 21.41 29.23
CA PHE A 175 23.08 21.93 27.87
C PHE A 175 24.51 22.27 27.49
N ASP A 176 24.97 21.66 26.41
CA ASP A 176 26.19 22.07 25.76
C ASP A 176 25.91 23.36 24.97
N TRP A 177 26.19 24.50 25.60
CA TRP A 177 25.90 25.84 25.07
C TRP A 177 26.54 26.11 23.71
N ASP A 178 27.63 25.42 23.39
CA ASP A 178 28.28 25.50 22.09
C ASP A 178 27.42 24.91 20.96
N THR A 179 26.60 23.90 21.26
CA THR A 179 25.75 23.22 20.27
C THR A 179 24.29 23.65 20.34
N LEU A 180 23.85 24.29 21.43
CA LEU A 180 22.44 24.61 21.65
C LEU A 180 21.83 25.51 20.56
N ALA A 181 22.54 26.55 20.14
CA ALA A 181 22.05 27.45 19.10
C ALA A 181 21.97 26.74 17.74
N GLU A 182 22.96 25.91 17.41
CA GLU A 182 22.99 25.11 16.20
C GLU A 182 21.87 24.06 16.20
N ASP A 183 21.62 23.41 17.33
CA ASP A 183 20.58 22.40 17.50
C ASP A 183 19.17 23.03 17.45
N LEU A 184 18.98 24.22 18.03
CA LEU A 184 17.70 24.94 17.97
C LEU A 184 17.38 25.39 16.54
N ILE A 185 18.34 26.02 15.85
CA ILE A 185 18.15 26.45 14.45
C ILE A 185 17.97 25.23 13.55
N GLY A 186 18.77 24.17 13.75
CA GLY A 186 18.65 22.90 13.03
C GLY A 186 17.24 22.30 13.19
N LYS A 187 16.69 22.28 14.41
CA LYS A 187 15.32 21.84 14.67
C LYS A 187 14.30 22.74 13.99
N VAL A 188 14.41 24.07 14.08
CA VAL A 188 13.46 24.99 13.42
C VAL A 188 13.47 24.82 11.90
N VAL A 189 14.65 24.76 11.29
CA VAL A 189 14.79 24.51 9.85
C VAL A 189 14.24 23.14 9.48
N PHE A 190 14.51 22.12 10.29
CA PHE A 190 13.94 20.78 10.10
C PHE A 190 12.40 20.84 10.15
N PHE A 191 11.79 21.45 11.16
CA PHE A 191 10.33 21.54 11.25
C PHE A 191 9.67 22.35 10.12
N VAL A 192 10.37 23.29 9.48
CA VAL A 192 9.84 24.09 8.37
C VAL A 192 10.11 23.46 7.00
N ALA A 193 11.34 23.01 6.76
CA ALA A 193 11.75 22.46 5.47
C ALA A 193 11.21 21.03 5.26
N PHE A 194 11.12 20.24 6.34
CA PHE A 194 10.73 18.85 6.27
C PHE A 194 9.30 18.66 5.76
N PRO A 195 8.26 19.38 6.23
CA PRO A 195 6.92 19.28 5.65
C PRO A 195 6.88 19.59 4.15
N ILE A 196 7.64 20.58 3.69
CA ILE A 196 7.67 20.98 2.27
C ILE A 196 8.29 19.88 1.40
N VAL A 197 9.44 19.34 1.84
CA VAL A 197 10.10 18.23 1.16
C VAL A 197 9.20 17.00 1.14
N PHE A 198 8.51 16.73 2.24
CA PHE A 198 7.58 15.60 2.36
C PHE A 198 6.41 15.73 1.40
N GLN A 199 5.81 16.92 1.33
CA GLN A 199 4.73 17.19 0.40
C GLN A 199 5.16 17.01 -1.06
N ALA A 200 6.36 17.47 -1.42
CA ALA A 200 6.90 17.28 -2.77
C ALA A 200 7.15 15.79 -3.12
N ILE A 201 7.57 15.00 -2.13
CA ILE A 201 7.74 13.54 -2.31
C ILE A 201 6.37 12.87 -2.50
N ASP A 202 5.37 13.21 -1.68
CA ASP A 202 4.01 12.67 -1.81
C ASP A 202 3.41 12.96 -3.18
N ASP A 203 3.53 14.20 -3.66
CA ASP A 203 3.06 14.60 -4.99
C ASP A 203 3.73 13.78 -6.09
N PHE A 204 5.05 13.56 -6.01
CA PHE A 204 5.78 12.73 -6.96
C PHE A 204 5.30 11.28 -6.95
N TYR A 205 5.04 10.70 -5.77
CA TYR A 205 4.56 9.33 -5.65
C TYR A 205 3.14 9.14 -6.15
N GLN A 206 2.28 10.13 -5.96
CA GLN A 206 0.93 10.10 -6.48
C GLN A 206 0.95 10.05 -8.01
N VAL A 207 1.74 10.93 -8.64
CA VAL A 207 1.91 10.94 -10.11
C VAL A 207 2.50 9.61 -10.61
N ALA A 208 3.52 9.07 -9.94
CA ALA A 208 4.14 7.80 -10.34
C ALA A 208 3.18 6.61 -10.18
N ALA A 209 2.39 6.57 -9.11
CA ALA A 209 1.41 5.52 -8.86
C ALA A 209 0.29 5.53 -9.90
N GLU A 210 -0.24 6.72 -10.22
CA GLU A 210 -1.25 6.90 -11.26
C GLU A 210 -0.73 6.45 -12.63
N GLY A 211 0.51 6.81 -12.98
CA GLY A 211 1.14 6.38 -14.23
C GLY A 211 1.31 4.86 -14.34
N ASN A 212 1.73 4.19 -13.26
CA ASN A 212 1.89 2.74 -13.25
C ASN A 212 0.54 2.00 -13.30
N MET A 213 -0.48 2.52 -12.63
CA MET A 213 -1.83 1.96 -12.71
C MET A 213 -2.44 2.13 -14.10
N LEU A 214 -2.28 3.29 -14.73
CA LEU A 214 -2.73 3.52 -16.11
C LEU A 214 -2.09 2.53 -17.09
N LYS A 215 -0.78 2.33 -17.00
CA LYS A 215 -0.07 1.34 -17.82
C LYS A 215 -0.59 -0.08 -17.62
N LYS A 216 -0.84 -0.50 -16.38
CA LYS A 216 -1.42 -1.81 -16.08
C LYS A 216 -2.85 -1.95 -16.61
N LEU A 217 -3.65 -0.89 -16.50
CA LEU A 217 -5.01 -0.86 -17.01
C LEU A 217 -5.04 -0.95 -18.54
N GLU A 218 -4.15 -0.24 -19.23
CA GLU A 218 -3.99 -0.34 -20.69
C GLU A 218 -3.56 -1.74 -21.11
N ALA A 219 -2.59 -2.34 -20.40
CA ALA A 219 -2.16 -3.71 -20.65
C ALA A 219 -3.31 -4.73 -20.47
N MET A 220 -4.15 -4.57 -19.43
CA MET A 220 -5.32 -5.43 -19.23
C MET A 220 -6.37 -5.24 -20.33
N LYS A 221 -6.70 -3.99 -20.68
CA LYS A 221 -7.63 -3.70 -21.79
C LYS A 221 -7.17 -4.32 -23.10
N GLN A 222 -5.87 -4.29 -23.37
CA GLN A 222 -5.29 -4.90 -24.55
C GLN A 222 -5.44 -6.43 -24.54
N LYS A 223 -5.14 -7.09 -23.41
CA LYS A 223 -5.34 -8.53 -23.25
C LYS A 223 -6.79 -8.95 -23.48
N ILE A 224 -7.76 -8.23 -22.89
CA ILE A 224 -9.19 -8.51 -23.07
C ILE A 224 -9.59 -8.37 -24.55
N LYS A 225 -9.09 -7.35 -25.24
CA LYS A 225 -9.33 -7.14 -26.67
C LYS A 225 -8.78 -8.29 -27.50
N ASP A 226 -7.58 -8.76 -27.19
CA ASP A 226 -6.92 -9.87 -27.89
C ASP A 226 -7.67 -11.20 -27.67
N GLU A 227 -8.13 -11.45 -26.44
CA GLU A 227 -8.97 -12.61 -26.12
C GLU A 227 -10.33 -12.58 -26.82
N ALA A 228 -10.96 -11.41 -26.93
CA ALA A 228 -12.22 -11.25 -27.66
C ALA A 228 -12.05 -11.52 -29.16
N ILE A 229 -10.94 -11.05 -29.77
CA ILE A 229 -10.61 -11.34 -31.18
C ILE A 229 -10.37 -12.84 -31.38
N LYS A 230 -9.65 -13.49 -30.46
CA LYS A 230 -9.41 -14.94 -30.49
C LYS A 230 -10.72 -15.73 -30.44
N LYS A 231 -11.59 -15.45 -29.46
CA LYS A 231 -12.91 -16.10 -29.34
C LYS A 231 -13.78 -15.89 -30.59
N LYS A 232 -13.78 -14.68 -31.17
CA LYS A 232 -14.53 -14.39 -32.40
C LYS A 232 -14.02 -15.19 -33.60
N THR A 233 -12.70 -15.37 -33.70
CA THR A 233 -12.07 -16.17 -34.75
C THR A 233 -12.40 -17.66 -34.61
N GLU A 234 -12.36 -18.20 -33.38
CA GLU A 234 -12.75 -19.58 -33.07
C GLU A 234 -14.23 -19.85 -33.37
N LEU A 235 -15.12 -18.92 -33.01
CA LEU A 235 -16.56 -19.02 -33.28
C LEU A 235 -16.86 -19.03 -34.80
N GLY A 236 -16.14 -18.20 -35.56
CA GLY A 236 -16.21 -18.17 -37.02
C GLY A 236 -15.81 -19.51 -37.64
N ALA A 237 -14.65 -20.05 -37.22
CA ALA A 237 -14.17 -21.35 -37.69
C ALA A 237 -15.12 -22.51 -37.33
N MET A 238 -15.77 -22.47 -36.16
CA MET A 238 -16.80 -23.46 -35.80
C MET A 238 -18.06 -23.32 -36.67
N THR A 239 -18.49 -22.10 -36.96
CA THR A 239 -19.67 -21.84 -37.80
C THR A 239 -19.46 -22.35 -39.23
N ASP A 240 -18.27 -22.15 -39.78
CA ASP A 240 -17.93 -22.63 -41.13
C ASP A 240 -17.87 -24.16 -41.19
N LYS A 241 -17.31 -24.82 -40.17
CA LYS A 241 -17.35 -26.29 -40.03
C LYS A 241 -18.77 -26.85 -39.97
N ILE A 242 -19.69 -26.16 -39.28
CA ILE A 242 -21.10 -26.56 -39.20
C ILE A 242 -21.80 -26.41 -40.55
N LYS A 243 -21.51 -25.34 -41.32
CA LYS A 243 -22.06 -25.14 -42.66
C LYS A 243 -21.56 -26.19 -43.66
N ALA A 244 -20.26 -26.51 -43.64
CA ALA A 244 -19.69 -27.55 -44.49
C ALA A 244 -20.37 -28.91 -44.27
N LYS A 245 -20.54 -29.32 -43.00
CA LYS A 245 -21.23 -30.58 -42.64
C LYS A 245 -22.72 -30.66 -43.02
N LYS A 246 -23.40 -29.54 -43.28
CA LYS A 246 -24.80 -29.53 -43.72
C LYS A 246 -24.96 -29.68 -45.24
N THR A 247 -23.88 -29.57 -45.99
CA THR A 247 -23.90 -29.63 -47.46
C THR A 247 -23.51 -31.01 -47.99
N GLU A 248 -22.96 -31.87 -47.12
CA GLU A 248 -22.74 -33.30 -47.34
C GLU A 248 -23.98 -34.12 -46.97
#